data_AF-A8LVH9-F1
#
_entry.id   AF-A8LVH9-F1
#
_cell.length_a   1.000
_cell.length_b   1.000
_cell.length_c   1.000
_cell.angle_alpha   90.00
_cell.angle_beta   90.00
_cell.angle_gamma   90.00
#
_symmetry.space_group_name_H-M   'P 1'
#
loop_
_entity.id
_entity.type
_entity.pdbx_description
1 polymer ?
#
loop_
_entity_poly.entity_id
_entity_poly.type
_entity_poly.pdbx_seq_one_letter_code
_entity_poly.pdbx_strand_id
1 'polypeptide(L)' 'MAAAHARPAPIGLSPAQLRNRMIVSARRIIVEHWPRVDRCPLCGTGWPCTPTGYAYAFLGSVGQANWVPPEQVLGRR' A
#
# COMPACT_ATOMS: atom_id res chain seq x y z
N MET A 1 -16.24 20.68 41.14
CA MET A 1 -16.42 19.35 40.51
C MET A 1 -15.72 19.37 39.17
N ALA A 2 -14.64 18.61 39.00
CA ALA A 2 -13.90 18.55 37.74
C ALA A 2 -14.59 17.54 36.81
N ALA A 3 -15.05 17.99 35.64
CA ALA A 3 -15.59 17.11 34.62
C ALA A 3 -14.43 16.29 34.04
N ALA A 4 -14.43 14.98 34.28
CA ALA A 4 -13.48 14.06 33.65
C ALA A 4 -13.74 14.08 32.13
N HIS A 5 -12.81 14.62 31.35
CA HIS A 5 -12.84 14.49 29.90
C HIS A 5 -12.69 13.01 29.55
N ALA A 6 -13.79 12.36 29.21
CA ALA A 6 -13.78 11.00 28.68
C ALA A 6 -12.95 11.01 27.38
N ARG A 7 -11.82 10.29 27.37
CA ARG A 7 -11.07 10.07 26.13
C ARG A 7 -12.00 9.35 25.15
N PRO A 8 -12.12 9.82 23.89
CA PRO A 8 -12.86 9.10 22.88
C PRO A 8 -12.34 7.66 22.83
N ALA A 9 -13.25 6.68 22.84
CA ALA A 9 -12.87 5.31 22.59
C ALA A 9 -12.11 5.28 21.24
N PRO A 10 -10.94 4.62 21.15
CA PRO A 10 -10.28 4.47 19.86
C PRO A 10 -11.29 3.84 18.90
N ILE A 11 -11.53 4.48 17.76
CA ILE A 11 -12.36 3.92 16.70
C ILE A 11 -11.57 2.72 16.17
N GLY A 12 -11.79 1.56 16.78
CA GLY A 12 -11.20 0.31 16.37
C GLY A 12 -11.66 0.04 14.95
N LEU A 13 -10.71 -0.13 14.03
CA LEU A 13 -11.05 -0.58 12.69
C LEU A 13 -11.56 -2.01 12.78
N SER A 14 -12.67 -2.29 12.09
CA SER A 14 -13.02 -3.68 11.84
C SER A 14 -11.89 -4.35 11.04
N PRO A 15 -11.73 -5.68 11.13
CA PRO A 15 -10.73 -6.39 10.34
C PRO A 15 -10.82 -6.11 8.84
N ALA A 16 -12.03 -5.95 8.31
CA ALA A 16 -12.27 -5.59 6.91
C ALA A 16 -11.78 -4.16 6.59
N GLN A 17 -12.02 -3.19 7.47
CA GLN A 17 -11.54 -1.83 7.30
C GLN A 17 -10.01 -1.76 7.34
N LEU A 18 -9.37 -2.49 8.27
CA LEU A 18 -7.92 -2.58 8.33
C LEU A 18 -7.35 -3.23 7.05
N ARG A 19 -7.95 -4.35 6.61
CA ARG A 19 -7.56 -5.02 5.35
C ARG A 19 -7.64 -4.08 4.16
N ASN A 20 -8.75 -3.36 4.02
CA ASN A 20 -8.95 -2.41 2.91
C ASN A 20 -7.94 -1.27 2.96
N ARG A 21 -7.64 -0.73 4.15
CA ARG A 21 -6.59 0.29 4.31
C ARG A 21 -5.22 -0.25 3.91
N MET A 22 -4.85 -1.44 4.36
CA MET A 22 -3.57 -2.06 3.99
C MET A 22 -3.45 -2.35 2.48
N ILE A 23 -4.55 -2.73 1.82
CA ILE A 23 -4.58 -2.89 0.35
C ILE A 23 -4.28 -1.56 -0.34
N VAL A 24 -4.92 -0.47 0.10
CA VAL A 24 -4.67 0.87 -0.46
C VAL A 24 -3.22 1.29 -0.23
N SER A 25 -2.68 1.08 0.98
CA SER A 25 -1.28 1.37 1.29
C SER A 25 -0.30 0.57 0.43
N ALA A 26 -0.53 -0.74 0.25
CA ALA A 26 0.34 -1.59 -0.58
C ALA A 26 0.32 -1.15 -2.06
N ARG A 27 -0.87 -0.86 -2.60
CA ARG A 27 -1.00 -0.32 -3.97
C ARG A 27 -0.28 1.01 -4.12
N ARG A 28 -0.38 1.89 -3.12
CA ARG A 28 0.31 3.19 -3.13
C ARG A 28 1.83 3.02 -3.17
N ILE A 29 2.38 2.12 -2.36
CA ILE A 29 3.81 1.77 -2.40
C ILE A 29 4.20 1.30 -3.80
N ILE A 30 3.41 0.42 -4.43
CA ILE A 30 3.72 -0.06 -5.79
C ILE A 30 3.69 1.08 -6.82
N VAL A 31 2.72 1.99 -6.75
CA VAL A 31 2.65 3.16 -7.65
C VAL A 31 3.88 4.05 -7.50
N GLU A 32 4.21 4.42 -6.27
CA GLU A 32 5.34 5.33 -6.00
C GLU A 32 6.68 4.69 -6.38
N HIS A 33 6.82 3.37 -6.20
CA HIS A 33 8.05 2.63 -6.49
C HIS A 33 8.07 2.02 -7.91
N TRP A 34 7.08 2.30 -8.76
CA TRP A 34 6.96 1.67 -10.07
C TRP A 34 8.21 1.93 -10.93
N PRO A 35 8.81 0.89 -11.53
CA PRO A 35 10.08 1.04 -12.21
C PRO A 35 9.87 1.78 -13.53
N ARG A 36 10.85 2.61 -13.90
CA ARG A 36 10.92 3.13 -15.29
C ARG A 36 11.50 2.10 -16.26
N VAL A 37 12.51 1.35 -15.80
CA VAL A 37 13.14 0.24 -16.52
C VAL A 37 13.29 -0.90 -15.52
N ASP A 38 14.46 -1.02 -14.88
CA ASP A 38 14.83 -2.05 -13.93
C ASP A 38 15.16 -1.48 -12.53
N ARG A 39 15.08 -0.16 -12.35
CA ARG A 39 15.35 0.51 -11.07
C ARG A 39 14.13 1.19 -10.47
N CYS A 40 14.04 1.12 -9.15
CA CYS A 40 13.08 1.87 -8.36
C CYS A 40 13.47 3.36 -8.31
N PRO A 41 12.57 4.30 -8.66
CA PRO A 41 12.88 5.73 -8.65
C PRO A 41 13.02 6.32 -7.24
N LEU A 42 12.44 5.69 -6.21
CA LEU A 42 12.50 6.17 -4.82
C LEU A 42 13.69 5.59 -4.05
N CYS A 43 13.97 4.30 -4.23
CA CYS A 43 15.05 3.62 -3.51
C CYS A 43 16.40 3.69 -4.24
N GLY A 44 16.41 3.91 -5.55
CA GLY A 44 17.63 3.88 -6.38
C GLY A 44 18.22 2.49 -6.63
N THR A 45 17.61 1.43 -6.08
CA THR A 45 18.01 0.03 -6.21
C THR A 45 17.34 -0.64 -7.40
N GLY A 46 17.76 -1.88 -7.71
CA GLY A 46 17.04 -2.76 -8.62
C GLY A 46 15.59 -2.97 -8.18
N TRP A 47 14.72 -3.18 -9.17
CA TRP A 47 13.32 -3.49 -9.00
C TRP A 47 13.08 -5.00 -9.14
N PRO A 48 12.29 -5.64 -8.26
CA PRO A 48 11.56 -5.04 -7.15
C PRO A 48 12.47 -4.70 -5.96
N CYS A 49 12.31 -3.50 -5.40
CA CYS A 49 12.95 -3.11 -4.14
C CYS A 49 12.18 -3.66 -2.93
N THR A 50 12.81 -3.74 -1.76
CA THR A 50 12.23 -4.33 -0.53
C THR A 50 10.79 -3.85 -0.21
N PRO A 51 10.48 -2.54 -0.25
CA PRO A 51 9.10 -2.07 0.01
C PRO A 51 8.09 -2.66 -0.97
N THR A 52 8.43 -2.71 -2.26
CA THR A 52 7.59 -3.30 -3.30
C THR A 52 7.45 -4.82 -3.10
N GLY A 53 8.52 -5.50 -2.66
CA GLY A 53 8.47 -6.91 -2.29
C GLY A 53 7.46 -7.19 -1.18
N TYR A 54 7.47 -6.40 -0.11
CA TYR A 54 6.47 -6.53 0.97
C TYR A 54 5.06 -6.17 0.51
N ALA A 55 4.90 -5.15 -0.33
CA ALA A 55 3.60 -4.78 -0.89
C ALA A 55 3.00 -5.92 -1.73
N TYR A 56 3.77 -6.52 -2.63
CA TYR A 56 3.32 -7.67 -3.42
C TYR A 56 3.07 -8.92 -2.57
N ALA A 57 3.91 -9.19 -1.56
CA ALA A 57 3.69 -10.31 -0.64
C ALA A 57 2.35 -10.16 0.09
N PHE A 58 2.04 -8.95 0.58
CA PHE A 58 0.75 -8.67 1.19
C PHE A 58 -0.41 -8.74 0.18
N LEU A 59 -0.27 -8.15 -1.01
CA LEU A 59 -1.33 -8.25 -2.03
C LEU A 59 -1.57 -9.71 -2.46
N GLY A 60 -0.52 -10.53 -2.53
CA GLY A 60 -0.61 -11.96 -2.78
C GLY A 60 -1.42 -12.70 -1.71
N SER A 61 -1.20 -12.40 -0.43
CA SER A 61 -1.97 -13.02 0.66
C SER A 61 -3.46 -12.67 0.65
N VAL A 62 -3.86 -11.61 -0.06
CA VAL A 62 -5.26 -11.22 -0.26
C VAL A 62 -5.78 -11.50 -1.68
N GLY A 63 -5.07 -12.29 -2.49
CA GLY A 63 -5.50 -12.71 -3.83
C GLY A 63 -5.34 -11.64 -4.93
N GLN A 64 -4.46 -10.66 -4.73
CA GLN A 64 -4.21 -9.54 -5.64
C GLN A 64 -2.74 -9.43 -6.10
N ALA A 65 -2.01 -10.55 -6.16
CA ALA A 65 -0.58 -10.58 -6.47
C ALA A 65 -0.18 -9.87 -7.79
N ASN A 66 -1.07 -9.91 -8.80
CA ASN A 66 -0.78 -9.38 -10.14
C ASN A 66 -1.29 -7.95 -10.35
N TRP A 67 -1.48 -7.19 -9.27
CA TRP A 67 -1.96 -5.81 -9.37
C TRP A 67 -0.91 -4.90 -10.02
N VAL A 68 -1.33 -4.10 -10.99
CA VAL A 68 -0.50 -3.15 -11.74
C VAL A 68 -1.16 -1.77 -11.68
N PRO A 69 -0.40 -0.66 -11.54
CA PRO A 69 -0.96 0.68 -11.58
C PRO A 69 -1.78 0.93 -12.85
N PRO A 70 -3.01 1.48 -12.74
CA PRO A 70 -3.87 1.72 -13.89
C PRO A 70 -3.23 2.54 -15.01
N GLU A 71 -2.40 3.53 -14.64
CA GLU A 71 -1.70 4.40 -15.61
C GLU A 71 -0.71 3.61 -16.49
N GLN A 72 -0.24 2.44 -16.02
CA GLN A 72 0.69 1.58 -16.75
C GLN A 72 -0.06 0.59 -17.64
N VAL A 73 -1.25 0.14 -17.22
CA VAL A 73 -2.12 -0.73 -18.03
C VAL A 73 -2.69 0.02 -19.24
N LEU A 74 -2.99 1.30 -19.08
CA LEU A 74 -3.58 2.12 -20.15
C LEU A 74 -2.58 2.50 -21.25
N GLY A 75 -1.29 2.19 -21.11
CA GLY A 75 -0.24 2.58 -22.04
C GLY A 75 -0.06 4.10 -22.04
N ARG A 76 1.04 4.60 -21.49
CA ARG A 76 1.40 6.02 -21.40
C ARG A 76 0.77 6.87 -22.53
N ARG A 77 -0.16 7.76 -22.18
CA ARG A 77 -0.29 9.04 -22.89
C ARG A 77 0.88 9.94 -22.50
#